data_AF-A0A7C1JQS7-F1
#
_entry.id   AF-A0A7C1JQS7-F1
#
_cell.length_a   1.000
_cell.length_b   1.000
_cell.length_c   1.000
_cell.angle_alpha   90.00
_cell.angle_beta   90.00
_cell.angle_gamma   90.00
#
_symmetry.space_group_name_H-M   'P 1'
#
loop_
_entity.id
_entity.type
_entity.pdbx_description
1 polymer ?
#
loop_
_entity_poly.entity_id
_entity_poly.type
_entity_poly.pdbx_seq_one_letter_code
_entity_poly.pdbx_strand_id
1 'polypeptide(L)'
;MAVKVRIPVPLQRLTQGKEEVEGNAKTIMELIEDLDKKFPGLGERISEGGRIRRFVNVYVNEEDIRFLKGEETELKDGDEVSIIPAIAGGGIMKRRVKLIFPQHLIKEPVVFTMAKKYDIMPNIRRAKVTETTGEMVLELEGEEKNLEEGIGFLRERGIVVELVEGDILE
;
A
#
# COMPACT_ATOMS: atom_id res chain seq x y z
N MET A 1 28.20 -11.60 13.71
CA MET A 1 26.92 -11.67 14.44
C MET A 1 25.91 -12.01 13.39
N ALA A 2 25.45 -13.26 13.36
CA ALA A 2 24.53 -13.73 12.34
C ALA A 2 23.10 -13.35 12.75
N VAL A 3 22.47 -12.49 11.97
CA VAL A 3 21.04 -12.19 12.07
C VAL A 3 20.31 -12.78 10.89
N LYS A 4 19.14 -13.36 11.15
CA LYS A 4 18.29 -13.95 10.12
C LYS A 4 17.35 -12.87 9.60
N VAL A 5 17.31 -12.65 8.29
CA VAL A 5 16.49 -11.61 7.69
C VAL A 5 15.43 -12.25 6.79
N ARG A 6 14.15 -12.06 7.13
CA ARG A 6 13.03 -12.46 6.30
C ARG A 6 12.76 -11.45 5.20
N ILE A 7 12.74 -11.94 3.97
CA ILE A 7 12.64 -11.14 2.75
C ILE A 7 11.23 -11.31 2.16
N PRO A 8 10.49 -10.20 2.00
CA PRO A 8 9.13 -10.24 1.51
C PRO A 8 9.10 -10.56 0.02
N VAL A 9 8.03 -11.22 -0.44
CA VAL A 9 7.88 -11.69 -1.83
C VAL A 9 8.28 -10.65 -2.90
N PRO A 10 7.87 -9.37 -2.81
CA PRO A 10 8.25 -8.38 -3.83
C PRO A 10 9.78 -8.14 -3.94
N LEU A 11 10.53 -8.37 -2.86
CA LEU A 11 11.97 -8.15 -2.80
C LEU A 11 12.78 -9.43 -3.07
N GLN A 12 12.16 -10.61 -3.06
CA GLN A 12 12.86 -11.89 -3.23
C GLN A 12 13.58 -12.01 -4.59
N ARG A 13 13.14 -11.29 -5.62
CA ARG A 13 13.86 -11.23 -6.91
C ARG A 13 15.29 -10.69 -6.77
N LEU A 14 15.53 -9.81 -5.81
CA LEU A 14 16.86 -9.24 -5.52
C LEU A 14 17.72 -10.21 -4.71
N THR A 15 17.10 -11.15 -3.99
CA THR A 15 17.76 -12.19 -3.18
C THR A 15 17.81 -13.55 -3.88
N GLN A 16 17.72 -13.57 -5.21
CA GLN A 16 17.76 -14.80 -6.02
C GLN A 16 16.65 -15.81 -5.65
N GLY A 17 15.50 -15.31 -5.21
CA GLY A 17 14.35 -16.12 -4.78
C GLY A 17 14.42 -16.61 -3.34
N LYS A 18 15.44 -16.20 -2.56
CA LYS A 18 15.55 -16.59 -1.15
C LYS A 18 14.55 -15.82 -0.29
N GLU A 19 13.72 -16.55 0.44
CA GLU A 19 12.81 -16.02 1.46
C GLU A 19 13.56 -15.55 2.72
N GLU A 20 14.73 -16.11 2.99
CA GLU A 20 15.55 -15.79 4.15
C GLU A 20 17.01 -15.65 3.76
N VAL A 21 17.67 -14.64 4.31
CA VAL A 21 19.09 -14.34 4.09
C VAL A 21 19.76 -14.00 5.41
N GLU A 22 21.08 -14.15 5.47
CA GLU A 22 21.85 -13.82 6.67
C GLU A 22 22.54 -12.46 6.53
N GLY A 23 22.40 -11.64 7.57
CA GLY A 23 23.09 -10.36 7.73
C GLY A 23 24.14 -10.39 8.84
N ASN A 24 25.11 -9.48 8.77
CA ASN A 24 26.03 -9.20 9.87
C ASN A 24 26.09 -7.70 10.16
N ALA A 25 25.52 -7.27 11.28
CA ALA A 25 25.45 -5.87 11.65
C ALA A 25 25.21 -5.70 13.16
N LYS A 26 25.53 -4.51 13.68
CA LYS A 26 25.20 -4.11 15.06
C LYS A 26 23.91 -3.31 15.13
N THR A 27 23.47 -2.70 14.05
CA THR A 27 22.23 -1.90 13.99
C THR A 27 21.42 -2.22 12.74
N ILE A 28 20.16 -1.76 12.70
CA ILE A 28 19.29 -1.90 11.53
C ILE A 28 19.85 -1.21 10.30
N MET A 29 20.40 0.00 10.44
CA MET A 29 20.98 0.70 9.29
C MET A 29 22.21 -0.04 8.73
N GLU A 30 23.09 -0.51 9.61
CA GLU A 30 24.24 -1.34 9.21
C GLU A 30 23.79 -2.65 8.54
N LEU A 31 22.69 -3.24 9.01
CA LEU A 31 22.13 -4.45 8.41
C LEU A 31 21.69 -4.22 6.98
N ILE A 32 20.98 -3.12 6.72
CA ILE A 32 20.51 -2.79 5.38
C ILE A 32 21.68 -2.52 4.43
N GLU A 33 22.73 -1.86 4.91
CA GLU A 33 23.96 -1.65 4.13
C GLU A 33 24.70 -2.97 3.84
N ASP A 34 24.76 -3.90 4.80
CA ASP A 34 25.33 -5.24 4.59
C ASP A 34 24.53 -6.05 3.57
N LEU A 35 23.19 -6.01 3.67
CA LEU A 35 22.30 -6.68 2.73
C LEU A 35 22.41 -6.10 1.32
N ASP A 36 22.53 -4.79 1.16
CA ASP A 36 22.69 -4.17 -0.16
C ASP A 36 24.02 -4.53 -0.82
N LYS A 37 25.12 -4.65 -0.04
CA LYS A 37 26.41 -5.14 -0.55
C LYS A 37 26.31 -6.58 -1.05
N LYS A 38 25.52 -7.43 -0.39
CA LYS A 38 25.30 -8.83 -0.79
C LYS A 38 24.29 -8.98 -1.93
N PHE A 39 23.28 -8.12 -1.95
CA PHE A 39 22.15 -8.13 -2.88
C PHE A 39 21.91 -6.71 -3.43
N PRO A 40 22.69 -6.29 -4.44
CA PRO A 40 22.65 -4.92 -4.95
C PRO A 40 21.26 -4.43 -5.32
N GLY A 41 20.88 -3.25 -4.81
CA GLY A 41 19.58 -2.60 -5.03
C GLY A 41 18.53 -2.95 -3.99
N LEU A 42 18.81 -3.89 -3.07
CA LEU A 42 17.90 -4.22 -1.96
C LEU A 42 17.80 -3.06 -0.97
N GLY A 43 18.93 -2.43 -0.62
CA GLY A 43 18.98 -1.32 0.32
C GLY A 43 18.19 -0.11 -0.17
N GLU A 44 18.26 0.20 -1.47
CA GLU A 44 17.50 1.29 -2.10
C GLU A 44 15.97 1.08 -2.04
N ARG A 45 15.52 -0.18 -1.99
CA ARG A 45 14.09 -0.53 -1.83
C ARG A 45 13.61 -0.37 -0.39
N ILE A 46 14.51 -0.47 0.58
CA ILE A 46 14.18 -0.47 2.02
C ILE A 46 14.39 0.91 2.64
N SER A 47 15.46 1.60 2.24
CA SER A 47 15.94 2.83 2.86
C SER A 47 16.28 3.91 1.82
N GLU A 48 16.30 5.16 2.26
CA GLU A 48 16.72 6.32 1.47
C GLU A 48 17.30 7.40 2.40
N GLY A 49 18.50 7.90 2.08
CA GLY A 49 19.14 8.96 2.87
C GLY A 49 19.44 8.58 4.32
N GLY A 50 19.77 7.31 4.58
CA GLY A 50 20.08 6.81 5.93
C GLY A 50 18.85 6.61 6.82
N ARG A 51 17.65 6.56 6.23
CA ARG A 51 16.38 6.31 6.95
C ARG A 51 15.57 5.23 6.26
N ILE A 52 14.77 4.48 7.02
CA ILE A 52 13.82 3.53 6.44
C ILE A 52 12.76 4.29 5.66
N ARG A 53 12.43 3.81 4.46
CA ARG A 53 11.34 4.40 3.66
C ARG A 53 10.03 4.29 4.43
N ARG A 54 9.18 5.33 4.36
CA ARG A 54 7.89 5.39 5.08
C ARG A 54 6.99 4.16 4.86
N PHE A 55 7.10 3.55 3.68
CA PHE A 55 6.34 2.38 3.28
C PHE A 55 7.07 1.06 3.53
N VAL A 56 7.97 1.01 4.51
CA VAL A 56 8.64 -0.20 4.95
C VAL A 56 8.58 -0.25 6.46
N ASN A 57 8.06 -1.37 6.96
CA ASN A 57 8.07 -1.71 8.37
C ASN A 57 9.18 -2.73 8.60
N VAL A 58 9.94 -2.53 9.66
CA VAL A 58 11.04 -3.43 10.03
C VAL A 58 10.80 -3.85 11.47
N TYR A 59 10.91 -5.15 11.72
CA TYR A 59 10.70 -5.74 13.03
C TYR A 59 11.96 -6.47 13.46
N VAL A 60 12.30 -6.38 14.74
CA VAL A 60 13.33 -7.20 15.39
C VAL A 60 12.62 -8.08 16.40
N ASN A 61 12.69 -9.41 16.22
CA ASN A 61 12.02 -10.39 17.08
C ASN A 61 10.54 -10.03 17.33
N GLU A 62 9.80 -9.76 16.24
CA GLU A 62 8.37 -9.39 16.24
C GLU A 62 8.03 -7.98 16.78
N GLU A 63 9.02 -7.20 17.24
CA GLU A 63 8.81 -5.83 17.72
C GLU A 63 9.18 -4.78 16.65
N ASP A 64 8.27 -3.85 16.35
CA ASP A 64 8.51 -2.80 15.35
C ASP A 64 9.58 -1.81 15.85
N ILE A 65 10.60 -1.56 15.02
CA ILE A 65 11.74 -0.70 15.37
C ILE A 65 11.33 0.73 15.74
N ARG A 66 10.14 1.18 15.32
CA ARG A 66 9.58 2.51 15.67
C ARG A 66 9.28 2.67 17.15
N PHE A 67 9.03 1.57 17.85
CA PHE A 67 8.86 1.55 19.32
C PHE A 67 10.18 1.27 20.05
N LEU A 68 11.25 1.02 19.30
CA LEU A 68 12.63 0.84 19.77
C LEU A 68 13.46 2.10 19.53
N LYS A 69 14.65 1.97 18.92
CA LYS A 69 15.56 3.07 18.58
C LYS A 69 15.56 3.38 17.07
N GLY A 70 14.53 2.95 16.34
CA GLY A 70 14.44 3.13 14.89
C GLY A 70 15.60 2.45 14.16
N GLU A 71 16.22 3.18 13.23
CA GLU A 71 17.40 2.78 12.45
C GLU A 71 18.61 2.43 13.32
N GLU A 72 18.69 2.99 14.53
CA GLU A 72 19.74 2.74 15.51
C GLU A 72 19.43 1.57 16.46
N THR A 73 18.34 0.83 16.20
CA THR A 73 18.00 -0.37 16.99
C THR A 73 19.15 -1.38 16.92
N GLU A 74 19.67 -1.75 18.09
CA GLU A 74 20.81 -2.65 18.22
C GLU A 74 20.40 -4.09 17.97
N LEU A 75 21.22 -4.82 17.22
CA LEU A 75 21.03 -6.21 16.86
C LEU A 75 21.98 -7.11 17.65
N LYS A 76 21.50 -8.28 18.03
CA LYS A 76 22.24 -9.34 18.70
C LYS A 76 22.40 -10.56 17.81
N ASP A 77 23.38 -11.39 18.14
CA ASP A 77 23.56 -12.67 17.47
C ASP A 77 22.31 -13.55 17.67
N GLY A 78 21.78 -14.10 16.58
CA GLY A 78 20.55 -14.90 16.59
C GLY A 78 19.24 -14.11 16.49
N ASP A 79 19.28 -12.77 16.43
CA ASP A 79 18.06 -11.99 16.20
C ASP A 79 17.44 -12.28 14.83
N GLU A 80 16.11 -12.26 14.79
CA GLU A 80 15.33 -12.33 13.57
C GLU A 80 14.83 -10.94 13.18
N VAL A 81 15.17 -10.50 11.97
CA VAL A 81 14.70 -9.25 11.39
C VAL A 81 13.72 -9.53 10.27
N SER A 82 12.52 -8.96 10.36
CA SER A 82 11.52 -9.07 9.30
C SER A 82 11.36 -7.75 8.57
N ILE A 83 11.56 -7.76 7.26
CA ILE A 83 11.29 -6.63 6.39
C ILE A 83 9.91 -6.84 5.80
N ILE A 84 8.97 -6.02 6.22
CA ILE A 84 7.61 -6.05 5.69
C ILE A 84 7.46 -4.75 4.89
N PRO A 85 7.37 -4.82 3.56
CA PRO A 85 6.97 -3.64 2.82
C PRO A 85 5.59 -3.31 3.37
N ALA A 86 5.31 -2.04 3.60
CA ALA A 86 3.94 -1.57 3.52
C ALA A 86 3.53 -1.71 2.05
N ILE A 87 3.39 -2.95 1.60
CA ILE A 87 2.51 -3.30 0.50
C ILE A 87 1.19 -2.77 0.99
N ALA A 88 0.68 -1.70 0.37
CA ALA A 88 -0.74 -1.43 0.20
C ALA A 88 -1.65 -2.33 1.05
N GLY A 89 -1.60 -2.10 2.35
CA GLY A 89 -2.01 -3.06 3.37
C GLY A 89 -2.55 -2.35 4.59
N GLY A 90 -2.90 -1.06 4.45
CA GLY A 90 -4.20 -0.67 4.97
C GLY A 90 -5.18 -1.54 4.20
N GLY A 91 -5.78 -2.52 4.89
CA GLY A 91 -6.49 -3.64 4.25
C GLY A 91 -7.30 -3.14 3.06
N ILE A 92 -7.22 -3.84 1.93
CA ILE A 92 -7.99 -3.50 0.75
C ILE A 92 -9.45 -3.36 1.20
N MET A 93 -9.94 -2.13 1.21
CA MET A 93 -11.26 -1.82 1.70
C MET A 93 -12.21 -1.85 0.53
N LYS A 94 -13.44 -2.25 0.82
CA LYS A 94 -14.56 -2.14 -0.11
C LYS A 94 -15.45 -1.01 0.35
N ARG A 95 -15.81 -0.12 -0.58
CA ARG A 95 -16.76 0.95 -0.31
C ARG A 95 -17.82 0.96 -1.39
N ARG A 96 -19.08 0.74 -0.99
CA ARG A 96 -20.21 0.85 -1.92
C ARG A 96 -20.66 2.29 -2.00
N VAL A 97 -20.67 2.80 -3.23
CA VAL A 97 -21.06 4.18 -3.52
C VAL A 97 -22.13 4.20 -4.60
N LYS A 98 -23.10 5.10 -4.43
CA LYS A 98 -24.02 5.49 -5.50
C LYS A 98 -23.54 6.82 -6.07
N LEU A 99 -23.26 6.80 -7.37
CA LEU A 99 -22.86 7.94 -8.17
C LEU A 99 -24.06 8.47 -8.96
N ILE A 100 -24.30 9.77 -8.89
CA ILE A 100 -25.29 10.47 -9.72
C ILE A 100 -24.55 11.46 -10.61
N PHE A 101 -24.55 11.17 -11.90
CA PHE A 101 -23.88 11.94 -12.94
C PHE A 101 -24.82 13.01 -13.50
N PRO A 102 -24.39 14.28 -13.52
CA PRO A 102 -25.08 15.30 -14.29
C PRO A 102 -24.95 15.01 -15.79
N GLN A 103 -25.90 15.49 -16.60
CA GLN A 103 -26.02 15.16 -18.02
C GLN A 103 -24.73 15.36 -18.83
N HIS A 104 -23.94 16.39 -18.52
CA HIS A 104 -22.71 16.72 -19.24
C HIS A 104 -21.54 15.76 -18.95
N LEU A 105 -21.57 15.03 -17.81
CA LEU A 105 -20.50 14.08 -17.45
C LEU A 105 -20.80 12.64 -17.87
N ILE A 106 -22.02 12.33 -18.33
CA ILE A 106 -22.39 10.97 -18.77
C ILE A 106 -21.51 10.47 -19.92
N LYS A 107 -21.01 11.39 -20.76
CA LYS A 107 -20.15 11.07 -21.91
C LYS A 107 -18.66 11.04 -21.57
N GLU A 108 -18.28 11.33 -20.34
CA GLU A 108 -16.89 11.36 -19.92
C GLU A 108 -16.48 10.08 -19.16
N PRO A 109 -15.25 9.57 -19.34
CA PRO A 109 -14.78 8.35 -18.69
C PRO A 109 -14.33 8.60 -17.23
N VAL A 110 -15.10 9.35 -16.45
CA VAL A 110 -14.66 9.87 -15.14
C VAL A 110 -14.29 8.74 -14.16
N VAL A 111 -15.06 7.65 -14.15
CA VAL A 111 -14.77 6.47 -13.31
C VAL A 111 -13.46 5.79 -13.71
N PHE A 112 -13.18 5.68 -15.01
CA PHE A 112 -11.92 5.12 -15.49
C PHE A 112 -10.73 6.00 -15.12
N THR A 113 -10.87 7.32 -15.27
CA THR A 113 -9.85 8.28 -14.86
C THR A 113 -9.56 8.18 -13.37
N MET A 114 -10.59 8.07 -12.53
CA MET A 114 -10.44 7.84 -11.10
C MET A 114 -9.68 6.53 -10.83
N ALA A 115 -10.13 5.42 -11.44
CA ALA A 115 -9.52 4.10 -11.25
C ALA A 115 -8.02 4.11 -11.57
N LYS A 116 -7.62 4.72 -12.69
CA LYS A 116 -6.22 4.83 -13.11
C LYS A 116 -5.40 5.79 -12.25
N LYS A 117 -5.96 6.94 -11.89
CA LYS A 117 -5.23 7.99 -11.18
C LYS A 117 -5.00 7.65 -9.71
N TYR A 118 -5.94 6.97 -9.07
CA TYR A 118 -5.92 6.67 -7.65
C TYR A 118 -5.73 5.18 -7.35
N ASP A 119 -5.46 4.35 -8.36
CA ASP A 119 -5.29 2.89 -8.20
C ASP A 119 -6.46 2.25 -7.42
N ILE A 120 -7.68 2.51 -7.90
CA ILE A 120 -8.93 1.97 -7.35
C ILE A 120 -9.51 1.02 -8.38
N MET A 121 -9.96 -0.15 -7.93
CA MET A 121 -10.69 -1.11 -8.76
C MET A 121 -12.20 -0.88 -8.61
N PRO A 122 -12.89 -0.34 -9.63
CA PRO A 122 -14.35 -0.22 -9.59
C PRO A 122 -15.01 -1.51 -10.08
N ASN A 123 -16.01 -2.00 -9.35
CA ASN A 123 -16.92 -3.05 -9.79
C ASN A 123 -18.35 -2.51 -9.91
N ILE A 124 -18.93 -2.60 -11.11
CA ILE A 124 -20.28 -2.07 -11.38
C ILE A 124 -21.32 -3.07 -10.87
N ARG A 125 -22.11 -2.66 -9.87
CA ARG A 125 -23.22 -3.46 -9.34
C ARG A 125 -24.53 -3.19 -10.06
N ARG A 126 -24.80 -1.93 -10.37
CA ARG A 126 -26.01 -1.48 -11.09
C ARG A 126 -25.72 -0.18 -11.83
N ALA A 127 -26.28 -0.03 -13.02
CA ALA A 127 -26.25 1.23 -13.74
C ALA A 127 -27.62 1.50 -14.37
N LYS A 128 -28.06 2.75 -14.34
CA LYS A 128 -29.27 3.23 -14.99
C LYS A 128 -28.95 4.57 -15.64
N VAL A 129 -29.24 4.71 -16.92
CA VAL A 129 -29.12 5.99 -17.63
C VAL A 129 -30.52 6.44 -18.01
N THR A 130 -30.83 7.69 -17.71
CA THR A 130 -32.04 8.38 -18.15
C THR A 130 -31.67 9.52 -19.10
N GLU A 131 -32.66 10.22 -19.64
CA GLU A 131 -32.41 11.35 -20.55
C GLU A 131 -31.68 12.53 -19.87
N THR A 132 -31.84 12.66 -18.55
CA THR A 132 -31.34 13.82 -17.78
C THR A 132 -30.24 13.48 -16.79
N THR A 133 -30.16 12.22 -16.33
CA THR A 133 -29.21 11.79 -15.28
C THR A 133 -28.71 10.36 -15.51
N GLY A 134 -27.46 10.12 -15.13
CA GLY A 134 -26.90 8.77 -15.02
C GLY A 134 -26.78 8.39 -13.55
N GLU A 135 -27.22 7.20 -13.18
CA GLU A 135 -27.05 6.63 -11.84
C GLU A 135 -26.21 5.36 -11.94
N MET A 136 -25.16 5.24 -11.12
CA MET A 136 -24.35 4.03 -11.02
C MET A 136 -24.11 3.65 -9.58
N VAL A 137 -24.31 2.39 -9.23
CA VAL A 137 -23.88 1.82 -7.95
C VAL A 137 -22.60 1.03 -8.21
N LEU A 138 -21.53 1.44 -7.55
CA LEU A 138 -20.21 0.83 -7.63
C LEU A 138 -19.82 0.25 -6.28
N GLU A 139 -19.12 -0.88 -6.32
CA GLU A 139 -18.24 -1.31 -5.22
C GLU A 139 -16.82 -0.90 -5.61
N LEU A 140 -16.23 0.01 -4.85
CA LEU A 140 -14.85 0.46 -5.05
C LEU A 140 -13.96 -0.36 -4.12
N GLU A 141 -12.91 -0.94 -4.68
CA GLU A 141 -11.91 -1.70 -3.95
C GLU A 141 -10.55 -1.01 -4.08
N GLY A 142 -9.88 -0.75 -2.96
CA GLY A 142 -8.57 -0.10 -2.95
C GLY A 142 -8.12 0.22 -1.53
N GLU A 143 -6.94 0.84 -1.39
CA GLU A 143 -6.47 1.35 -0.10
C GLU A 143 -7.41 2.45 0.43
N GLU A 144 -7.58 2.54 1.75
CA GLU A 144 -8.45 3.55 2.38
C GLU A 144 -8.13 4.97 1.90
N LYS A 145 -6.86 5.37 1.91
CA LYS A 145 -6.41 6.68 1.44
C LYS A 145 -6.77 6.92 -0.03
N ASN A 146 -6.55 5.92 -0.87
CA ASN A 146 -6.87 6.00 -2.30
C ASN A 146 -8.38 6.14 -2.51
N LEU A 147 -9.20 5.38 -1.79
CA LEU A 147 -10.65 5.48 -1.83
C LEU A 147 -11.13 6.87 -1.41
N GLU A 148 -10.55 7.45 -0.36
CA GLU A 148 -10.85 8.82 0.07
C GLU A 148 -10.50 9.85 -1.02
N GLU A 149 -9.28 9.79 -1.56
CA GLU A 149 -8.82 10.71 -2.62
C GLU A 149 -9.63 10.55 -3.93
N GLY A 150 -9.97 9.32 -4.31
CA GLY A 150 -10.77 9.02 -5.49
C GLY A 150 -12.23 9.46 -5.36
N ILE A 151 -12.85 9.27 -4.19
CA ILE A 151 -14.19 9.79 -3.91
C ILE A 151 -14.18 11.32 -3.90
N GLY A 152 -13.15 11.95 -3.32
CA GLY A 152 -12.93 13.40 -3.37
C GLY A 152 -12.91 13.91 -4.81
N PHE A 153 -12.11 13.28 -5.68
CA PHE A 153 -12.03 13.61 -7.10
C PHE A 153 -13.37 13.56 -7.82
N LEU A 154 -14.19 12.53 -7.57
CA LEU A 154 -15.53 12.43 -8.17
C LEU A 154 -16.42 13.61 -7.75
N ARG A 155 -16.39 13.97 -6.46
CA ARG A 155 -17.15 15.12 -5.93
C ARG A 155 -16.69 16.44 -6.52
N GLU A 156 -15.38 16.65 -6.65
CA GLU A 156 -14.80 17.85 -7.28
C GLU A 156 -15.21 17.99 -8.75
N ARG A 157 -15.42 16.88 -9.47
CA ARG A 157 -15.95 16.90 -10.84
C ARG A 157 -17.44 17.22 -10.90
N GLY A 158 -18.15 17.32 -9.78
CA GLY A 158 -19.59 17.59 -9.72
C GLY A 158 -20.46 16.34 -9.79
N ILE A 159 -19.88 15.15 -9.62
CA ILE A 159 -20.64 13.90 -9.45
C ILE A 159 -21.09 13.83 -7.99
N VAL A 160 -22.38 13.59 -7.77
CA VAL A 160 -22.89 13.35 -6.41
C VAL A 160 -22.51 11.93 -6.00
N VAL A 161 -21.87 11.80 -4.84
CA VAL A 161 -21.41 10.51 -4.29
C VAL A 161 -22.08 10.25 -2.95
N GLU A 162 -23.00 9.29 -2.93
CA GLU A 162 -23.69 8.82 -1.73
C GLU A 162 -23.07 7.50 -1.26
N LEU A 163 -22.73 7.41 0.03
CA LEU A 163 -22.29 6.15 0.64
C LEU A 163 -23.53 5.27 0.87
N VAL A 164 -23.46 4.00 0.46
CA VAL A 164 -24.52 3.04 0.75
C VAL A 164 -24.22 2.40 2.11
N GLU A 165 -25.06 2.64 3.11
CA GLU A 165 -24.91 2.02 4.43
C GLU A 165 -25.05 0.49 4.33
N GLY A 166 -24.05 -0.25 4.84
CA GLY A 166 -24.15 -1.71 4.96
C GLY A 166 -22.87 -2.56 4.77
N ASP A 167 -21.69 -2.00 4.46
CA ASP A 167 -20.51 -2.82 4.14
C ASP A 167 -19.19 -2.32 4.77
N ILE A 168 -19.18 -2.08 6.08
CA ILE A 168 -17.96 -2.36 6.83
C ILE A 168 -17.99 -3.88 7.05
N LEU A 169 -17.61 -4.65 6.02
CA LEU A 169 -17.26 -6.06 6.24
C LEU A 169 -15.83 -6.05 6.80
N GLU A 170 -15.73 -6.43 8.07
CA GLU A 170 -14.49 -6.72 8.81
C GLU A 170 -13.53 -7.62 8.02
#